data_AF-A0A4D6YSY8-F1
#
_entry.id   AF-A0A4D6YSY8-F1
#
_cell.length_a   1.000
_cell.length_b   1.000
_cell.length_c   1.000
_cell.angle_alpha   90.00
_cell.angle_beta   90.00
_cell.angle_gamma   90.00
#
_symmetry.space_group_name_H-M   'P 1'
#
loop_
_entity.id
_entity.type
_entity.pdbx_description
1 polymer ?
#
loop_
_entity_poly.entity_id
_entity_poly.type
_entity_poly.pdbx_seq_one_letter_code
_entity_poly.pdbx_strand_id
1 'polypeptide(L)'
;WGDVSVFGNLDPAGEYVVSTRVRCGRSLEGYPFNPCLTEEQYKEMEQKVSSTLSGLEGELKGTFYPLTGMSKDVQQKLIDDHFLFKEGDRFLQAANACRFWPSGRGIYHNENKTFLVWCNEEDHLRIISMQMGGDLGEVFRRLVTAVNEIEKRLPFSHHDRLGFLT
;
A
#
# COMPACT_ATOMS: atom_id res chain seq x y z
N TRP A 1 2.31 17.25 -6.19
CA TRP A 1 1.70 16.29 -7.13
C TRP A 1 1.54 16.82 -8.57
N GLY A 2 1.78 18.11 -8.86
CA GLY A 2 1.55 18.68 -10.20
C GLY A 2 0.07 18.95 -10.48
N ASP A 3 -0.26 19.36 -11.70
CA ASP A 3 -1.65 19.44 -12.17
C ASP A 3 -2.15 18.03 -12.54
N VAL A 4 -2.99 17.45 -11.70
CA VAL A 4 -3.50 16.08 -11.86
C VAL A 4 -4.59 15.95 -12.95
N SER A 5 -5.04 17.07 -13.52
CA SER A 5 -6.08 17.09 -14.57
C SER A 5 -5.51 16.83 -15.98
N VAL A 6 -4.20 16.99 -16.17
CA VAL A 6 -3.55 16.84 -17.49
C VAL A 6 -3.44 15.38 -17.96
N PHE A 7 -3.60 14.43 -17.03
CA PHE A 7 -3.55 13.00 -17.37
C PHE A 7 -4.93 12.52 -17.85
N GLY A 8 -4.94 11.89 -19.02
CA GLY A 8 -6.12 11.21 -19.59
C GLY A 8 -5.94 9.71 -19.73
N ASN A 9 -6.84 9.08 -20.48
CA ASN A 9 -6.75 7.66 -20.79
C ASN A 9 -5.58 7.40 -21.77
N LEU A 10 -4.67 6.51 -21.36
CA LEU A 10 -3.49 6.10 -22.12
C LEU A 10 -3.82 5.24 -23.35
N ASP A 11 -5.00 4.63 -23.36
CA ASP A 11 -5.50 3.79 -24.46
C ASP A 11 -7.02 3.96 -24.60
N PRO A 12 -7.47 5.05 -25.26
CA PRO A 12 -8.90 5.32 -25.44
C PRO A 12 -9.64 4.25 -26.26
N ALA A 13 -8.94 3.51 -27.13
CA ALA A 13 -9.51 2.42 -27.91
C ALA A 13 -9.63 1.12 -27.12
N GLY A 14 -8.84 0.95 -26.05
CA GLY A 14 -8.86 -0.23 -25.18
C GLY A 14 -8.29 -1.48 -25.83
N GLU A 15 -7.39 -1.32 -26.79
CA GLU A 15 -6.82 -2.42 -27.57
C GLU A 15 -5.57 -3.03 -26.94
N TYR A 16 -4.90 -2.30 -26.04
CA TYR A 16 -3.57 -2.64 -25.54
C TYR A 16 -3.49 -2.67 -24.02
N VAL A 17 -4.02 -1.68 -23.32
CA VAL A 17 -3.81 -1.53 -21.87
C VAL A 17 -4.82 -2.36 -21.10
N VAL A 18 -4.33 -3.45 -20.49
CA VAL A 18 -5.15 -4.33 -19.64
C VAL A 18 -5.55 -3.61 -18.33
N SER A 19 -4.58 -3.04 -17.63
CA SER A 19 -4.82 -2.34 -16.36
C SER A 19 -3.76 -1.28 -16.09
N THR A 20 -4.12 -0.28 -15.28
CA THR A 20 -3.24 0.81 -14.88
C THR A 20 -3.12 0.84 -13.36
N ARG A 21 -1.89 1.03 -12.86
CA ARG A 21 -1.58 1.04 -11.43
C ARG A 21 -0.50 2.04 -11.10
N VAL A 22 -0.73 2.85 -10.07
CA VAL A 22 0.27 3.76 -9.49
C VAL A 22 0.42 3.45 -8.00
N ARG A 23 1.66 3.43 -7.50
CA ARG A 23 1.96 3.18 -6.09
C ARG A 23 3.02 4.13 -5.54
N CYS A 24 2.96 4.40 -4.24
CA CYS A 24 4.01 5.09 -3.49
C CYS A 24 4.40 4.28 -2.24
N GLY A 25 5.67 4.40 -1.83
CA GLY A 25 6.16 3.92 -0.54
C GLY A 25 6.17 5.05 0.49
N ARG A 26 5.90 4.71 1.75
CA ARG A 26 6.04 5.61 2.90
C ARG A 26 6.58 4.86 4.11
N SER A 27 7.49 5.52 4.82
CA SER A 27 8.05 5.04 6.07
C SER A 27 7.58 5.90 7.22
N LEU A 28 6.95 5.28 8.23
CA LEU A 28 6.52 5.96 9.45
C LEU A 28 7.69 6.57 10.21
N GLU A 29 7.53 7.82 10.63
CA GLU A 29 8.48 8.48 11.53
C GLU A 29 8.53 7.76 12.88
N GLY A 30 9.73 7.61 13.45
CA GLY A 30 9.95 6.94 14.73
C GLY A 30 10.17 5.42 14.64
N TYR A 31 10.01 4.81 13.46
CA TYR A 31 10.32 3.38 13.25
C TYR A 31 11.46 3.23 12.24
N PRO A 32 12.46 2.37 12.50
CA PRO A 32 13.49 2.03 11.53
C PRO A 32 12.94 1.05 10.48
N PHE A 33 13.70 0.80 9.41
CA PHE A 33 13.32 -0.20 8.41
C PHE A 33 13.34 -1.64 8.97
N ASN A 34 12.72 -2.54 8.22
CA ASN A 34 12.48 -3.95 8.57
C ASN A 34 13.64 -4.69 9.30
N PRO A 35 14.92 -4.58 8.88
CA PRO A 35 16.01 -5.31 9.53
C PRO A 35 16.27 -4.90 10.99
N CYS A 36 15.74 -3.74 11.41
CA CYS A 36 15.90 -3.18 12.75
C CYS A 36 14.61 -3.22 13.59
N LEU A 37 13.47 -3.60 13.01
CA LEU A 37 12.19 -3.67 13.73
C LEU A 37 12.15 -4.83 14.74
N THR A 38 11.48 -4.64 15.88
CA THR A 38 11.07 -5.74 16.76
C THR A 38 9.69 -6.27 16.36
N GLU A 39 9.30 -7.44 16.88
CA GLU A 39 7.95 -7.96 16.63
C GLU A 39 6.86 -7.03 17.18
N GLU A 40 7.10 -6.43 18.35
CA GLU A 40 6.19 -5.47 18.97
C GLU A 40 6.02 -4.22 18.09
N GLN A 41 7.11 -3.71 17.50
CA GLN A 41 7.04 -2.57 16.60
C GLN A 41 6.22 -2.89 15.34
N TYR A 42 6.34 -4.10 14.78
CA TYR A 42 5.46 -4.53 13.68
C TYR A 42 3.98 -4.46 14.06
N LYS A 43 3.61 -4.95 15.24
CA LYS A 43 2.23 -4.92 15.75
C LYS A 43 1.74 -3.50 16.04
N GLU A 44 2.60 -2.67 16.61
CA GLU A 44 2.30 -1.27 16.90
C GLU A 44 2.02 -0.49 15.60
N MET A 45 2.88 -0.67 14.59
CA MET A 45 2.71 -0.07 13.27
C MET A 45 1.44 -0.56 12.58
N GLU A 46 1.15 -1.87 12.63
CA GLU A 46 -0.11 -2.43 12.11
C GLU A 46 -1.33 -1.78 12.77
N GLN A 47 -1.35 -1.68 14.09
CA GLN A 47 -2.45 -1.06 14.84
C GLN A 47 -2.62 0.41 14.45
N LYS A 48 -1.52 1.16 14.36
CA LYS A 48 -1.53 2.58 13.99
C LYS A 48 -2.04 2.81 12.58
N VAL A 49 -1.57 2.00 11.62
CA VAL A 49 -1.98 2.06 10.21
C VAL A 49 -3.44 1.65 10.07
N SER A 50 -3.83 0.50 10.60
CA SER A 50 -5.23 0.02 10.51
C SER A 50 -6.24 0.98 11.16
N SER A 51 -5.91 1.55 12.31
CA SER A 51 -6.74 2.57 12.98
C SER A 51 -6.84 3.87 12.18
N THR A 52 -5.78 4.25 11.47
CA THR A 52 -5.81 5.44 10.61
C THR A 52 -6.69 5.21 9.39
N LEU A 53 -6.52 4.05 8.75
CA LEU A 53 -7.22 3.71 7.50
C LEU A 53 -8.71 3.44 7.71
N SER A 54 -9.13 2.98 8.89
CA SER A 54 -10.55 2.78 9.22
C SER A 54 -11.36 4.09 9.21
N GLY A 55 -10.70 5.24 9.38
CA GLY A 55 -11.32 6.55 9.29
C GLY A 55 -11.35 7.15 7.87
N LEU A 56 -10.97 6.38 6.83
CA LEU A 56 -11.12 6.84 5.45
C LEU A 56 -12.58 6.71 5.00
N GLU A 57 -13.02 7.67 4.20
CA GLU A 57 -14.42 7.81 3.78
C GLU A 57 -14.55 7.84 2.25
N GLY A 58 -15.79 7.87 1.77
CA GLY A 58 -16.10 7.92 0.34
C GLY A 58 -15.50 6.74 -0.43
N GLU A 59 -14.88 7.03 -1.57
CA GLU A 59 -14.25 6.02 -2.44
C GLU A 59 -13.09 5.27 -1.76
N LEU A 60 -12.45 5.88 -0.76
CA LEU A 60 -11.30 5.29 -0.06
C LEU A 60 -11.71 4.40 1.11
N LYS A 61 -13.00 4.40 1.50
CA LYS A 61 -13.53 3.59 2.58
C LYS A 61 -13.36 2.09 2.29
N GLY A 62 -12.92 1.35 3.28
CA GLY A 62 -12.50 -0.03 3.12
C GLY A 62 -12.25 -0.73 4.44
N THR A 63 -11.64 -1.90 4.35
CA THR A 63 -11.40 -2.79 5.48
C THR A 63 -9.93 -3.18 5.52
N PHE A 64 -9.37 -3.22 6.72
CA PHE A 64 -8.04 -3.77 6.96
C PHE A 64 -8.15 -5.27 7.25
N TYR A 65 -7.36 -6.07 6.54
CA TYR A 65 -7.28 -7.51 6.68
C TYR A 65 -5.87 -7.88 7.14
N PRO A 66 -5.68 -8.22 8.44
CA PRO A 66 -4.40 -8.72 8.91
C PRO A 66 -4.07 -10.04 8.22
N LEU A 67 -2.80 -10.27 7.88
CA LEU A 67 -2.35 -11.56 7.37
C LEU A 67 -2.35 -12.62 8.48
N THR A 68 -2.15 -12.20 9.73
CA THR A 68 -2.28 -13.08 10.89
C THR A 68 -3.73 -13.56 11.00
N GLY A 69 -3.94 -14.88 10.88
CA GLY A 69 -5.27 -15.49 10.91
C GLY A 69 -6.01 -15.50 9.57
N MET A 70 -5.43 -14.94 8.50
CA MET A 70 -5.98 -15.06 7.15
C MET A 70 -5.87 -16.51 6.65
N SER A 71 -6.95 -17.06 6.11
CA SER A 71 -6.90 -18.41 5.52
C SER A 71 -6.05 -18.40 4.25
N LYS A 72 -5.40 -19.54 3.97
CA LYS A 72 -4.52 -19.68 2.79
C LYS A 72 -5.27 -19.49 1.47
N ASP A 73 -6.54 -19.91 1.39
CA ASP A 73 -7.36 -19.70 0.19
C ASP A 73 -7.63 -18.21 -0.08
N VAL A 74 -7.90 -17.43 0.98
CA VAL A 74 -8.11 -15.97 0.84
C VAL A 74 -6.79 -15.29 0.48
N GLN A 75 -5.69 -15.68 1.14
CA GLN A 75 -4.36 -15.15 0.85
C GLN A 75 -3.97 -15.41 -0.62
N GLN A 76 -4.14 -16.64 -1.10
CA GLN A 76 -3.81 -17.02 -2.47
C GLN A 76 -4.69 -16.27 -3.47
N LYS A 77 -6.00 -16.18 -3.23
CA LYS A 77 -6.90 -15.42 -4.10
C LYS A 77 -6.50 -13.94 -4.22
N LEU A 78 -6.08 -13.30 -3.12
CA LEU A 78 -5.59 -11.92 -3.17
C LEU A 78 -4.27 -11.77 -3.94
N ILE A 79 -3.40 -12.79 -3.91
CA ILE A 79 -2.17 -12.83 -4.71
C ILE A 79 -2.51 -13.00 -6.20
N ASP A 80 -3.40 -13.93 -6.52
CA ASP A 80 -3.82 -14.25 -7.89
C ASP A 80 -4.55 -13.07 -8.55
N ASP A 81 -5.37 -12.35 -7.78
CA ASP A 81 -6.03 -11.12 -8.23
C ASP A 81 -5.04 -9.91 -8.32
N HIS A 82 -3.74 -10.12 -8.12
CA HIS A 82 -2.67 -9.11 -8.11
C HIS A 82 -2.81 -8.01 -7.03
N PHE A 83 -3.52 -8.30 -5.95
CA PHE A 83 -3.78 -7.36 -4.85
C PHE A 83 -2.82 -7.49 -3.68
N LEU A 84 -2.35 -8.70 -3.34
CA LEU A 84 -1.46 -8.95 -2.21
C LEU A 84 -0.02 -9.21 -2.67
N PHE A 85 0.95 -8.80 -1.85
CA PHE A 85 2.36 -9.11 -2.05
C PHE A 85 2.63 -10.62 -1.89
N LYS A 86 3.65 -11.11 -2.61
CA LYS A 86 4.07 -12.51 -2.51
C LYS A 86 4.76 -12.78 -1.17
N GLU A 87 4.46 -13.91 -0.56
CA GLU A 87 5.17 -14.40 0.62
C GLU A 87 6.54 -14.98 0.20
N GLY A 88 7.59 -14.72 0.99
CA GLY A 88 8.88 -15.39 0.81
C GLY A 88 9.77 -14.88 -0.32
N ASP A 89 9.81 -13.56 -0.56
CA ASP A 89 10.82 -12.99 -1.48
C ASP A 89 12.24 -13.25 -0.96
N ARG A 90 13.05 -13.97 -1.74
CA ARG A 90 14.42 -14.35 -1.36
C ARG A 90 15.35 -13.17 -1.06
N PHE A 91 15.14 -12.02 -1.70
CA PHE A 91 15.97 -10.84 -1.51
C PHE A 91 15.61 -10.15 -0.19
N LEU A 92 14.31 -10.03 0.12
CA LEU A 92 13.84 -9.50 1.40
C LEU A 92 14.25 -10.41 2.57
N GLN A 93 14.17 -11.72 2.38
CA GLN A 93 14.63 -12.69 3.37
C GLN A 93 16.13 -12.54 3.66
N ALA A 94 16.96 -12.47 2.62
CA ALA A 94 18.40 -12.29 2.76
C ALA A 94 18.77 -10.95 3.45
N ALA A 95 17.92 -9.93 3.31
CA ALA A 95 18.07 -8.63 3.99
C ALA A 95 17.57 -8.62 5.45
N ASN A 96 17.11 -9.75 6.01
CA ASN A 96 16.41 -9.81 7.30
C ASN A 96 15.13 -8.95 7.36
N ALA A 97 14.49 -8.69 6.21
CA ALA A 97 13.31 -7.83 6.12
C ALA A 97 11.97 -8.57 6.38
N CYS A 98 12.00 -9.91 6.42
CA CYS A 98 10.80 -10.74 6.64
C CYS A 98 10.73 -11.36 8.05
N ARG A 99 11.47 -10.83 9.03
CA ARG A 99 11.44 -11.37 10.41
C ARG A 99 10.03 -11.30 10.99
N PHE A 100 9.68 -12.29 11.81
CA PHE A 100 8.40 -12.41 12.52
C PHE A 100 7.16 -12.55 11.61
N TRP A 101 7.32 -12.93 10.34
CA TRP A 101 6.18 -13.11 9.43
C TRP A 101 5.13 -14.11 9.96
N PRO A 102 3.80 -13.85 9.85
CA PRO A 102 3.13 -12.67 9.28
C PRO A 102 2.76 -11.59 10.32
N SER A 103 3.39 -11.58 11.49
CA SER A 103 3.09 -10.66 12.58
C SER A 103 3.21 -9.20 12.14
N GLY A 104 2.16 -8.40 12.37
CA GLY A 104 2.07 -7.00 11.97
C GLY A 104 1.91 -6.74 10.47
N ARG A 105 1.70 -7.77 9.64
CA ARG A 105 1.50 -7.61 8.19
C ARG A 105 0.02 -7.61 7.87
N GLY A 106 -0.37 -6.76 6.93
CA GLY A 106 -1.77 -6.66 6.52
C GLY A 106 -1.95 -6.00 5.17
N ILE A 107 -3.18 -6.10 4.69
CA ILE A 107 -3.64 -5.37 3.52
C ILE A 107 -4.94 -4.65 3.85
N TYR A 108 -5.01 -3.37 3.52
CA TYR A 108 -6.25 -2.62 3.45
C TYR A 108 -6.69 -2.55 1.99
N HIS A 109 -7.99 -2.63 1.74
CA HIS A 109 -8.54 -2.22 0.46
C HIS A 109 -9.97 -1.72 0.57
N ASN A 110 -10.37 -0.84 -0.36
CA ASN A 110 -11.76 -0.44 -0.53
C ASN A 110 -12.61 -1.59 -1.12
N GLU A 111 -13.93 -1.44 -1.11
CA GLU A 111 -14.87 -2.45 -1.61
C GLU A 111 -14.61 -2.82 -3.08
N ASN A 112 -14.31 -1.81 -3.91
CA ASN A 112 -14.05 -1.97 -5.34
C ASN A 112 -12.64 -2.50 -5.65
N LYS A 113 -11.78 -2.68 -4.63
CA LYS A 113 -10.36 -3.06 -4.75
C LYS A 113 -9.57 -2.18 -5.72
N THR A 114 -9.96 -0.92 -5.85
CA THR A 114 -9.28 0.09 -6.67
C THR A 114 -8.30 0.94 -5.87
N PHE A 115 -8.40 0.90 -4.54
CA PHE A 115 -7.49 1.51 -3.59
C PHE A 115 -7.05 0.48 -2.56
N LEU A 116 -5.73 0.31 -2.40
CA LEU A 116 -5.14 -0.64 -1.48
C LEU A 116 -3.99 -0.02 -0.70
N VAL A 117 -3.75 -0.52 0.51
CA VAL A 117 -2.55 -0.22 1.29
C VAL A 117 -1.94 -1.52 1.80
N TRP A 118 -0.69 -1.79 1.43
CA TRP A 118 0.07 -2.87 2.06
C TRP A 118 0.74 -2.33 3.31
N CYS A 119 0.69 -3.08 4.40
CA CYS A 119 1.32 -2.75 5.66
C CYS A 119 2.43 -3.75 5.97
N ASN A 120 3.64 -3.23 6.24
CA ASN A 120 4.82 -3.96 6.72
C ASN A 120 5.34 -5.09 5.81
N GLU A 121 5.29 -4.90 4.49
CA GLU A 121 5.99 -5.78 3.55
C GLU A 121 7.45 -5.31 3.36
N GLU A 122 7.81 -4.72 2.21
CA GLU A 122 9.14 -4.15 1.98
C GLU A 122 9.31 -2.78 2.63
N ASP A 123 8.30 -1.93 2.47
CA ASP A 123 8.15 -0.63 3.13
C ASP A 123 7.14 -0.74 4.28
N HIS A 124 7.10 0.25 5.17
CA HIS A 124 6.07 0.32 6.22
C HIS A 124 4.68 0.40 5.59
N LEU A 125 4.52 1.24 4.56
CA LEU A 125 3.32 1.34 3.76
C LEU A 125 3.64 1.35 2.25
N ARG A 126 2.90 0.57 1.48
CA ARG A 126 2.73 0.79 0.02
C ARG A 126 1.29 1.24 -0.23
N ILE A 127 1.10 2.47 -0.67
CA ILE A 127 -0.20 3.06 -0.98
C ILE A 127 -0.44 2.92 -2.49
N ILE A 128 -1.55 2.32 -2.88
CA ILE A 128 -1.76 1.79 -4.22
C ILE A 128 -3.12 2.23 -4.75
N SER A 129 -3.16 2.73 -5.98
CA SER A 129 -4.38 2.93 -6.76
C SER A 129 -4.27 2.15 -8.07
N MET A 130 -5.34 1.46 -8.46
CA MET A 130 -5.38 0.68 -9.70
C MET A 130 -6.80 0.46 -10.22
N GLN A 131 -6.93 0.18 -11.51
CA GLN A 131 -8.15 -0.31 -12.15
C GLN A 131 -7.83 -0.94 -13.52
N MET A 132 -8.80 -1.62 -14.11
CA MET A 132 -8.72 -2.10 -15.49
C MET A 132 -8.75 -0.93 -16.49
N GLY A 133 -8.13 -1.12 -17.66
CA GLY A 133 -8.02 -0.09 -18.69
C GLY A 133 -6.92 0.95 -18.43
N GLY A 134 -6.92 1.99 -19.27
CA GLY A 134 -5.84 2.97 -19.38
C GLY A 134 -6.06 4.31 -18.68
N ASP A 135 -7.10 4.51 -17.87
CA ASP A 135 -7.39 5.83 -17.25
C ASP A 135 -6.41 6.17 -16.13
N LEU A 136 -5.21 6.63 -16.51
CA LEU A 136 -4.19 7.11 -15.60
C LEU A 136 -4.67 8.33 -14.81
N GLY A 137 -5.51 9.17 -15.40
CA GLY A 137 -6.05 10.35 -14.74
C GLY A 137 -6.83 9.99 -13.49
N GLU A 138 -7.77 9.05 -13.60
CA GLU A 138 -8.54 8.55 -12.47
C GLU A 138 -7.64 7.86 -11.42
N VAL A 139 -6.80 6.92 -11.87
CA VAL A 139 -5.90 6.17 -10.99
C VAL A 139 -4.99 7.10 -10.18
N PHE A 140 -4.41 8.11 -10.84
CA PHE A 140 -3.49 9.05 -10.21
C PHE A 140 -4.21 10.01 -9.26
N ARG A 141 -5.37 10.56 -9.64
CA ARG A 141 -6.18 11.41 -8.75
C ARG A 141 -6.59 10.66 -7.48
N ARG A 142 -7.05 9.41 -7.59
CA ARG A 142 -7.37 8.57 -6.42
C ARG A 142 -6.16 8.36 -5.53
N LEU A 143 -4.98 8.07 -6.10
CA LEU A 143 -3.75 7.93 -5.32
C LEU A 143 -3.38 9.22 -4.58
N VAL A 144 -3.41 10.36 -5.26
CA VAL A 144 -3.07 11.66 -4.68
C VAL A 144 -4.01 12.00 -3.53
N THR A 145 -5.31 11.81 -3.71
CA THR A 145 -6.31 11.99 -2.64
C THR A 145 -5.98 11.08 -1.44
N ALA A 146 -5.73 9.80 -1.69
CA ALA A 146 -5.42 8.86 -0.62
C ALA A 146 -4.16 9.21 0.16
N VAL A 147 -3.06 9.53 -0.55
CA VAL A 147 -1.79 9.90 0.10
C VAL A 147 -1.97 11.17 0.94
N ASN A 148 -2.64 12.19 0.41
CA ASN A 148 -2.88 13.43 1.15
C ASN A 148 -3.76 13.21 2.40
N GLU A 149 -4.78 12.34 2.33
CA GLU A 149 -5.61 12.04 3.50
C GLU A 149 -4.87 11.25 4.57
N ILE A 150 -4.01 10.30 4.16
CA ILE A 150 -3.19 9.51 5.09
C ILE A 150 -2.11 10.38 5.75
N GLU A 151 -1.44 11.24 4.97
CA GLU A 151 -0.38 12.15 5.46
C GLU A 151 -0.87 13.16 6.51
N LYS A 152 -2.16 13.50 6.53
CA LYS A 152 -2.76 14.33 7.60
C LYS A 152 -2.77 13.63 8.97
N ARG A 153 -2.65 12.30 9.00
CA ARG A 153 -2.90 11.47 10.18
C ARG A 153 -1.68 10.64 10.60
N LEU A 154 -0.78 10.34 9.66
CA LEU A 154 0.46 9.61 9.91
C LEU A 154 1.68 10.45 9.51
N PRO A 155 2.61 10.71 10.45
CA PRO A 155 3.87 11.36 10.11
C PRO A 155 4.76 10.38 9.35
N PHE A 156 5.28 10.82 8.20
CA PHE A 156 6.21 10.03 7.38
C PHE A 156 7.59 10.67 7.31
N SER A 157 8.60 9.81 7.33
CA SER A 157 10.01 10.18 7.24
C SER A 157 10.33 10.77 5.87
N HIS A 158 10.70 12.05 5.86
CA HIS A 158 11.18 12.78 4.70
C HIS A 158 12.55 13.38 4.99
N HIS A 159 13.44 13.36 4.00
CA HIS A 159 14.78 13.92 4.07
C HIS A 159 15.00 14.92 2.95
N ASP A 160 15.53 16.11 3.26
CA ASP A 160 15.67 17.23 2.31
C ASP A 160 16.35 16.85 0.99
N ARG A 161 17.37 15.99 1.05
CA ARG A 161 18.09 15.50 -0.13
C ARG A 161 17.42 14.31 -0.83
N LEU A 162 16.78 13.41 -0.09
CA LEU A 162 16.38 12.08 -0.60
C LEU A 162 14.89 11.95 -0.85
N GLY A 163 14.08 12.91 -0.40
CA GLY A 163 12.63 12.81 -0.42
C GLY A 163 12.12 11.90 0.69
N PHE A 164 11.00 11.23 0.43
CA PHE A 164 10.45 10.21 1.33
C PHE A 164 11.37 8.99 1.39
N LEU A 165 11.68 8.54 2.60
CA LEU A 165 12.58 7.41 2.82
C LEU A 165 11.87 6.06 2.63
N THR A 166 12.58 5.09 2.04
CA THR A 166 12.19 3.71 1.76
C THR A 166 13.40 2.80 1.98
#